data_AF-A0AAW8JBR9-F1
#
_entry.id   AF-A0AAW8JBR9-F1
#
_cell.length_a   1.000
_cell.length_b   1.000
_cell.length_c   1.000
_cell.angle_alpha   90.00
_cell.angle_beta   90.00
_cell.angle_gamma   90.00
#
_symmetry.space_group_name_H-M   'P 1'
#
loop_
_entity.id
_entity.type
_entity.pdbx_description
1 polymer ?
#
loop_
_entity_poly.entity_id
_entity_poly.type
_entity_poly.pdbx_seq_one_letter_code
_entity_poly.pdbx_strand_id
1 'polypeptide(L)'
;MSSLNVFDEFIRKINSDSSLREQDKATVLRNLSTLKDTKVNILITGATGAGKSSTINALFNFDKAKVGTGVDPETMDIKKFELDNIILFDSPGLGDGKEADRKHAKNIINKLVEKDNNGDLLIDLVLVILDGSSRDLGTSFELINNVIIPNLGDDKSRLLIAINQADMAMKGKYWNSEENLPEPKLQEFLDEKVISTQRRIKEATGIDVEPIYYSAGYKDGDDEQQPYNLSKLLTFILRHTKKEKRAVFMQDINKKDEMWEKDDKLEDYQKEIKKSFMESLVESASKGAAQGANIGGAIGSLFGKTGEALGRTVGGVVGGIVGGISSFFGW
;
A
#
# COMPACT_ATOMS: atom_id res chain seq x y z
N MET A 1 -11.83 -16.02 18.53
CA MET A 1 -10.96 -15.16 19.35
C MET A 1 -10.66 -13.92 18.53
N SER A 2 -11.06 -12.73 18.98
CA SER A 2 -10.71 -11.49 18.26
C SER A 2 -9.19 -11.39 18.24
N SER A 3 -8.57 -11.44 17.05
CA SER A 3 -7.17 -11.07 16.89
C SER A 3 -6.99 -9.70 17.51
N LEU A 4 -6.15 -9.59 18.53
CA LEU A 4 -5.83 -8.31 19.13
C LEU A 4 -5.30 -7.36 18.03
N ASN A 5 -5.95 -6.21 17.89
CA ASN A 5 -5.52 -5.15 16.98
C ASN A 5 -4.11 -4.70 17.40
N VAL A 6 -3.21 -4.45 16.42
CA VAL A 6 -1.80 -4.06 16.67
C VAL A 6 -1.71 -2.86 17.63
N PHE A 7 -2.62 -1.89 17.52
CA PHE A 7 -2.68 -0.73 18.40
C PHE A 7 -3.06 -1.10 19.83
N ASP A 8 -3.92 -2.10 20.04
CA ASP A 8 -4.33 -2.52 21.38
C ASP A 8 -3.17 -3.22 22.12
N GLU A 9 -2.35 -4.02 21.43
CA GLU A 9 -1.12 -4.54 22.03
C GLU A 9 -0.12 -3.42 22.33
N PHE A 10 0.02 -2.45 21.44
CA PHE A 10 0.91 -1.33 21.69
C PHE A 10 0.48 -0.52 22.92
N ILE A 11 -0.81 -0.24 23.05
CA ILE A 11 -1.41 0.41 24.22
C ILE A 11 -1.11 -0.40 25.50
N ARG A 12 -1.25 -1.73 25.47
CA ARG A 12 -0.90 -2.60 26.61
C ARG A 12 0.57 -2.46 27.00
N LYS A 13 1.49 -2.46 26.03
CA LYS A 13 2.93 -2.31 26.31
C LYS A 13 3.27 -0.96 26.93
N ILE A 14 2.76 0.13 26.37
CA ILE A 14 2.98 1.48 26.91
C ILE A 14 2.44 1.60 28.33
N ASN A 15 1.26 1.04 28.61
CA ASN A 15 0.70 1.05 29.96
C ASN A 15 1.54 0.26 30.96
N SER A 16 2.07 -0.90 30.54
CA SER A 16 2.87 -1.78 31.39
C SER A 16 4.33 -1.32 31.58
N ASP A 17 4.81 -0.37 30.77
CA ASP A 17 6.19 0.11 30.85
C ASP A 17 6.38 1.05 32.04
N SER A 18 7.05 0.56 33.08
CA SER A 18 7.35 1.32 34.30
C SER A 18 8.45 2.37 34.11
N SER A 19 9.20 2.33 32.99
CA SER A 19 10.24 3.32 32.68
C SER A 19 9.70 4.61 32.09
N LEU A 20 8.46 4.60 31.58
CA LEU A 20 7.79 5.77 31.03
C LEU A 20 7.07 6.56 32.12
N ARG A 21 7.21 7.89 32.09
CA ARG A 21 6.47 8.79 32.96
C ARG A 21 4.99 8.81 32.56
N GLU A 22 4.09 8.95 33.52
CA GLU A 22 2.63 8.96 33.27
C GLU A 22 2.19 10.04 32.29
N GLN A 23 2.86 11.21 32.30
CA GLN A 23 2.60 12.27 31.31
C GLN A 23 2.98 11.87 29.88
N ASP A 24 4.10 11.16 29.70
CA ASP A 24 4.53 10.66 28.40
C ASP A 24 3.59 9.54 27.92
N LYS A 25 3.16 8.63 28.83
CA LYS A 25 2.14 7.62 28.53
C LYS A 25 0.84 8.26 28.05
N ALA A 26 0.32 9.24 28.78
CA ALA A 26 -0.91 9.94 28.41
C ALA A 26 -0.80 10.60 27.02
N THR A 27 0.35 11.20 26.71
CA THR A 27 0.63 11.82 25.40
C THR A 27 0.63 10.76 24.30
N VAL A 28 1.35 9.65 24.50
CA VAL A 28 1.42 8.54 23.55
C VAL A 28 0.04 7.93 23.30
N LEU A 29 -0.74 7.65 24.34
CA LEU A 29 -2.07 7.08 24.21
C LEU A 29 -3.03 8.00 23.44
N ARG A 30 -2.97 9.31 23.67
CA ARG A 30 -3.75 10.29 22.90
C ARG A 30 -3.36 10.27 21.42
N ASN A 31 -2.06 10.27 21.13
CA ASN A 31 -1.55 10.23 19.77
C ASN A 31 -1.95 8.93 19.05
N LEU A 32 -1.93 7.80 19.76
CA LEU A 32 -2.39 6.51 19.24
C LEU A 32 -3.87 6.46 18.95
N SER A 33 -4.70 7.07 19.82
CA SER A 33 -6.13 7.21 19.52
C SER A 33 -6.33 7.96 18.20
N THR A 34 -5.58 9.05 18.01
CA THR A 34 -5.64 9.83 16.76
C THR A 34 -5.18 9.01 15.55
N LEU A 35 -4.10 8.24 15.70
CA LEU A 35 -3.58 7.37 14.65
C LEU A 35 -4.57 6.24 14.30
N LYS A 36 -5.26 5.68 15.29
CA LYS A 36 -6.29 4.64 15.11
C LYS A 36 -7.49 5.15 14.29
N ASP A 37 -7.80 6.44 14.39
CA ASP A 37 -8.88 7.08 13.62
C ASP A 37 -8.39 7.64 12.26
N THR A 38 -7.09 7.64 12.00
CA THR A 38 -6.50 8.16 10.76
C THR A 38 -6.87 7.28 9.57
N LYS A 39 -7.30 7.92 8.47
CA LYS A 39 -7.63 7.25 7.21
C LYS A 39 -6.60 7.52 6.12
N VAL A 40 -6.35 6.50 5.30
CA VAL A 40 -5.60 6.60 4.04
C VAL A 40 -6.57 6.40 2.88
N ASN A 41 -6.61 7.35 1.96
CA ASN A 41 -7.48 7.30 0.78
C ASN A 41 -6.66 6.94 -0.46
N ILE A 42 -6.94 5.80 -1.07
CA ILE A 42 -6.23 5.31 -2.26
C ILE A 42 -7.20 5.27 -3.44
N LEU A 43 -6.87 5.99 -4.51
CA LEU A 43 -7.57 5.84 -5.79
C LEU A 43 -6.88 4.73 -6.60
N ILE A 44 -7.63 3.70 -6.96
CA ILE A 44 -7.17 2.59 -7.80
C ILE A 44 -7.83 2.70 -9.17
N THR A 45 -7.01 2.70 -10.22
CA THR A 45 -7.49 2.85 -11.60
C THR A 45 -6.66 2.04 -12.59
N GLY A 46 -7.20 1.81 -13.78
CA GLY A 46 -6.63 0.94 -14.80
C GLY A 46 -7.71 0.33 -15.69
N ALA A 47 -7.32 -0.26 -16.81
CA ALA A 47 -8.25 -0.87 -17.77
C ALA A 47 -9.11 -1.99 -17.14
N THR A 48 -10.24 -2.30 -17.77
CA THR A 48 -11.01 -3.50 -17.42
C THR A 48 -10.13 -4.73 -17.63
N GLY A 49 -10.15 -5.67 -16.68
CA GLY A 49 -9.32 -6.88 -16.73
C GLY A 49 -7.87 -6.73 -16.25
N ALA A 50 -7.36 -5.51 -16.00
CA ALA A 50 -5.98 -5.31 -15.51
C ALA A 50 -5.72 -5.87 -14.09
N GLY A 51 -6.75 -6.37 -13.40
CA GLY A 51 -6.66 -7.04 -12.10
C GLY A 51 -6.70 -6.11 -10.88
N LYS A 52 -7.44 -4.99 -10.98
CA LYS A 52 -7.70 -4.08 -9.85
C LYS A 52 -8.29 -4.80 -8.64
N SER A 53 -9.40 -5.52 -8.83
CA SER A 53 -10.07 -6.25 -7.75
C SER A 53 -9.20 -7.37 -7.17
N SER A 54 -8.48 -8.12 -8.01
CA SER A 54 -7.54 -9.14 -7.55
C SER A 54 -6.42 -8.55 -6.68
N THR A 55 -5.91 -7.38 -7.06
CA THR A 55 -4.86 -6.67 -6.31
C THR A 55 -5.36 -6.23 -4.94
N ILE A 56 -6.57 -5.66 -4.90
CA ILE A 56 -7.22 -5.25 -3.66
C ILE A 56 -7.40 -6.47 -2.72
N ASN A 57 -7.88 -7.59 -3.26
CA ASN A 57 -8.06 -8.84 -2.51
C ASN A 57 -6.73 -9.38 -1.97
N ALA A 58 -5.68 -9.40 -2.81
CA ALA A 58 -4.36 -9.86 -2.42
C ALA A 58 -3.77 -9.00 -1.29
N LEU A 59 -3.83 -7.67 -1.41
CA LEU A 59 -3.26 -6.74 -0.44
C LEU A 59 -4.02 -6.69 0.89
N PHE A 60 -5.36 -6.74 0.87
CA PHE A 60 -6.18 -6.37 2.04
C PHE A 60 -7.17 -7.45 2.52
N ASN A 61 -7.20 -8.62 1.88
CA ASN A 61 -8.12 -9.72 2.20
C ASN A 61 -9.58 -9.24 2.34
N PHE A 62 -10.18 -8.94 1.19
CA PHE A 62 -11.40 -8.12 1.02
C PHE A 62 -12.69 -8.69 1.62
N ASP A 63 -12.68 -9.92 2.16
CA ASP A 63 -13.78 -10.49 2.94
C ASP A 63 -14.22 -9.60 4.12
N LYS A 64 -13.37 -8.64 4.53
CA LYS A 64 -13.65 -7.65 5.58
C LYS A 64 -14.24 -6.32 5.09
N ALA A 65 -14.22 -6.03 3.80
CA ALA A 65 -14.59 -4.71 3.28
C ALA A 65 -16.12 -4.53 3.26
N LYS A 66 -16.61 -3.44 3.86
CA LYS A 66 -18.01 -3.03 3.68
C LYS A 66 -18.12 -2.21 2.40
N VAL A 67 -19.05 -2.59 1.52
CA VAL A 67 -19.40 -1.75 0.36
C VAL A 67 -20.12 -0.52 0.90
N GLY A 68 -19.45 0.63 0.86
CA GLY A 68 -20.06 1.90 1.24
C GLY A 68 -21.04 2.32 0.16
N THR A 69 -22.33 2.38 0.48
CA THR A 69 -23.33 3.06 -0.36
C THR A 69 -23.17 4.56 -0.17
N GLY A 70 -22.26 5.17 -0.93
CA GLY A 70 -22.18 6.63 -1.02
C GLY A 70 -23.52 7.17 -1.50
N VAL A 71 -24.15 8.01 -0.69
CA VAL A 71 -25.46 8.63 -0.94
C VAL A 71 -25.38 9.85 -1.87
N ASP A 72 -24.22 10.13 -2.46
CA ASP A 72 -24.04 11.22 -3.43
C ASP A 72 -24.58 10.80 -4.80
N PRO A 73 -25.69 11.39 -5.27
CA PRO A 73 -26.33 11.03 -6.55
C PRO A 73 -25.45 11.28 -7.78
N GLU A 74 -24.33 11.99 -7.62
CA GLU A 74 -23.41 12.34 -8.71
C GLU A 74 -22.24 11.35 -8.89
N THR A 75 -22.00 10.41 -7.97
CA THR A 75 -20.86 9.46 -8.01
C THR A 75 -21.26 8.01 -8.33
N MET A 76 -22.13 7.78 -9.30
CA MET A 76 -22.51 6.41 -9.70
C MET A 76 -21.37 5.56 -10.32
N ASP A 77 -20.16 6.11 -10.51
CA ASP A 77 -19.08 5.42 -11.22
C ASP A 77 -17.90 4.96 -10.33
N ILE A 78 -17.41 5.71 -9.33
CA ILE A 78 -16.27 5.27 -8.49
C ILE A 78 -16.79 4.53 -7.26
N LYS A 79 -16.43 3.26 -7.11
CA LYS A 79 -16.83 2.45 -5.94
C LYS A 79 -15.95 2.78 -4.74
N LYS A 80 -16.59 3.02 -3.59
CA LYS A 80 -15.92 3.26 -2.32
C LYS A 80 -15.95 1.99 -1.46
N PHE A 81 -14.78 1.52 -1.06
CA PHE A 81 -14.63 0.41 -0.13
C PHE A 81 -13.94 0.91 1.13
N GLU A 82 -14.57 0.66 2.28
CA GLU A 82 -14.04 1.08 3.57
C GLU A 82 -13.56 -0.14 4.35
N LEU A 83 -12.26 -0.15 4.63
CA LEU A 83 -11.59 -1.04 5.57
C LEU A 83 -11.45 -0.32 6.93
N ASP A 84 -10.64 -0.84 7.85
CA ASP A 84 -10.50 -0.24 9.19
C ASP A 84 -9.82 1.12 9.12
N ASN A 85 -8.74 1.28 8.36
CA ASN A 85 -8.01 2.53 8.21
C ASN A 85 -7.78 2.95 6.75
N ILE A 86 -7.97 2.04 5.80
CA ILE A 86 -7.84 2.31 4.37
C ILE A 86 -9.21 2.51 3.73
N ILE A 87 -9.34 3.55 2.92
CA ILE A 87 -10.49 3.80 2.05
C ILE A 87 -10.00 3.66 0.62
N LEU A 88 -10.58 2.71 -0.11
CA LEU A 88 -10.26 2.46 -1.51
C LEU A 88 -11.35 3.08 -2.39
N PHE A 89 -10.93 3.87 -3.36
CA PHE A 89 -11.75 4.40 -4.43
C PHE A 89 -11.39 3.62 -5.70
N ASP A 90 -12.20 2.64 -6.08
CA ASP A 90 -12.00 1.84 -7.28
C ASP A 90 -12.76 2.47 -8.44
N SER A 91 -12.03 2.99 -9.43
CA SER A 91 -12.65 3.51 -10.65
C SER A 91 -13.07 2.36 -11.57
N PRO A 92 -14.15 2.50 -12.36
CA PRO A 92 -14.46 1.55 -13.42
C PRO A 92 -13.27 1.37 -14.36
N GLY A 93 -13.20 0.22 -15.00
CA GLY A 93 -12.19 0.02 -16.02
C GLY A 93 -12.43 0.92 -17.22
N LEU A 94 -11.34 1.43 -17.80
CA LEU A 94 -11.40 2.12 -19.08
C LEU A 94 -11.41 1.10 -20.23
N GLY A 95 -12.02 1.48 -21.35
CA GLY A 95 -12.10 0.65 -22.57
C GLY A 95 -13.53 0.23 -22.96
N ASP A 96 -14.55 0.72 -22.27
CA ASP A 96 -15.96 0.39 -22.54
C ASP A 96 -16.60 1.34 -23.58
N GLY A 97 -15.80 2.22 -24.19
CA GLY A 97 -16.19 3.13 -25.28
C GLY A 97 -15.96 4.60 -24.95
N LYS A 98 -15.84 5.44 -26.00
CA LYS A 98 -15.42 6.85 -25.87
C LYS A 98 -16.25 7.69 -24.90
N GLU A 99 -17.56 7.45 -24.83
CA GLU A 99 -18.46 8.21 -23.96
C GLU A 99 -18.31 7.79 -22.49
N ALA A 100 -18.20 6.48 -22.23
CA ALA A 100 -17.91 5.94 -20.91
C ALA A 100 -16.54 6.43 -20.43
N ASP A 101 -15.50 6.35 -21.27
CA ASP A 101 -14.14 6.79 -20.92
C ASP A 101 -14.09 8.28 -20.55
N ARG A 102 -14.83 9.14 -21.26
CA ARG A 102 -14.95 10.57 -20.92
C ARG A 102 -15.63 10.78 -19.57
N LYS A 103 -16.69 10.04 -19.29
CA LYS A 103 -17.39 10.11 -18.00
C LYS A 103 -16.47 9.65 -16.87
N HIS A 104 -15.77 8.53 -17.05
CA HIS A 104 -14.82 8.00 -16.08
C HIS A 104 -13.67 8.96 -15.82
N ALA A 105 -13.08 9.55 -16.87
CA ALA A 105 -12.05 10.58 -16.74
C ALA A 105 -12.53 11.77 -15.89
N LYS A 106 -13.75 12.28 -16.13
CA LYS A 106 -14.34 13.37 -15.34
C LYS A 106 -14.47 13.01 -13.87
N ASN A 107 -14.92 11.80 -13.56
CA ASN A 107 -15.07 11.37 -12.16
C ASN A 107 -13.73 11.20 -11.46
N ILE A 108 -12.72 10.67 -12.17
CA ILE A 108 -11.35 10.59 -11.65
C ILE A 108 -10.81 11.99 -11.38
N ILE A 109 -10.98 12.94 -12.30
CA ILE A 109 -10.57 14.34 -12.09
C ILE A 109 -11.24 14.92 -10.85
N ASN A 110 -12.57 14.82 -10.74
CA ASN A 110 -13.31 15.33 -9.58
C ASN A 110 -12.79 14.74 -8.27
N LYS A 111 -12.51 13.44 -8.23
CA LYS A 111 -11.98 12.77 -7.05
C LYS A 111 -10.53 13.17 -6.74
N LEU A 112 -9.70 13.41 -7.76
CA LEU A 112 -8.29 13.81 -7.59
C LEU A 112 -8.11 15.23 -7.06
N VAL A 113 -9.08 16.12 -7.34
CA VAL A 113 -9.08 17.53 -6.88
C VAL A 113 -9.94 17.76 -5.64
N GLU A 114 -10.69 16.74 -5.21
CA GLU A 114 -11.47 16.77 -3.98
C GLU A 114 -10.56 17.00 -2.78
N LYS A 115 -11.02 17.84 -1.85
CA LYS A 115 -10.28 18.22 -0.67
C LYS A 115 -10.99 17.78 0.59
N ASP A 116 -10.22 17.48 1.63
CA ASP A 116 -10.72 17.21 2.96
C ASP A 116 -11.09 18.51 3.70
N ASN A 117 -11.55 18.37 4.95
CA ASN A 117 -11.92 19.50 5.81
C ASN A 117 -10.75 20.43 6.15
N ASN A 118 -9.50 19.98 5.96
CA ASN A 118 -8.30 20.77 6.20
C ASN A 118 -7.84 21.52 4.93
N GLY A 119 -8.50 21.28 3.79
CA GLY A 119 -8.14 21.87 2.49
C GLY A 119 -7.02 21.12 1.76
N ASP A 120 -6.60 19.97 2.30
CA ASP A 120 -5.65 19.05 1.68
C ASP A 120 -6.38 18.15 0.67
N LEU A 121 -5.67 17.65 -0.34
CA LEU A 121 -6.24 16.71 -1.30
C LEU A 121 -6.67 15.42 -0.58
N LEU A 122 -7.90 14.97 -0.85
CA LEU A 122 -8.47 13.80 -0.18
C LEU A 122 -7.69 12.52 -0.49
N ILE A 123 -7.31 12.32 -1.76
CA ILE A 123 -6.59 11.12 -2.22
C ILE A 123 -5.11 11.22 -1.86
N ASP A 124 -4.67 10.32 -0.98
CA ASP A 124 -3.28 10.22 -0.51
C ASP A 124 -2.37 9.52 -1.54
N LEU A 125 -2.91 8.56 -2.29
CA LEU A 125 -2.17 7.76 -3.27
C LEU A 125 -3.06 7.45 -4.48
N VAL A 126 -2.49 7.53 -5.68
CA VAL A 126 -3.10 7.03 -6.91
C VAL A 126 -2.31 5.82 -7.38
N LEU A 127 -2.94 4.64 -7.33
CA LEU A 127 -2.39 3.38 -7.83
C LEU A 127 -2.97 3.09 -9.22
N VAL A 128 -2.13 3.20 -10.25
CA VAL A 128 -2.49 2.86 -11.62
C VAL A 128 -2.01 1.45 -11.94
N ILE A 129 -2.96 0.56 -12.22
CA ILE A 129 -2.70 -0.83 -12.56
C ILE A 129 -2.71 -1.00 -14.08
N LEU A 130 -1.58 -1.46 -14.62
CA LEU A 130 -1.39 -1.79 -16.03
C LEU A 130 -1.42 -3.30 -16.23
N ASP A 131 -1.89 -3.74 -17.40
CA ASP A 131 -1.91 -5.14 -17.78
C ASP A 131 -0.55 -5.57 -18.40
N GLY A 132 0.17 -6.42 -17.68
CA GLY A 132 1.44 -7.02 -18.09
C GLY A 132 1.33 -8.00 -19.27
N SER A 133 0.17 -8.63 -19.45
CA SER A 133 -0.10 -9.55 -20.55
C SER A 133 -0.46 -8.82 -21.85
N SER A 134 -1.06 -7.63 -21.73
CA SER A 134 -1.49 -6.84 -22.88
C SER A 134 -0.33 -6.19 -23.64
N ARG A 135 -0.50 -6.10 -24.96
CA ARG A 135 0.33 -5.30 -25.87
C ARG A 135 -0.21 -3.88 -26.07
N ASP A 136 -1.50 -3.69 -25.84
CA ASP A 136 -2.16 -2.39 -25.96
C ASP A 136 -2.38 -1.79 -24.56
N LEU A 137 -1.68 -0.69 -24.32
CA LEU A 137 -1.76 0.11 -23.11
C LEU A 137 -2.16 1.56 -23.45
N GLY A 138 -2.63 1.83 -24.68
CA GLY A 138 -2.90 3.18 -25.18
C GLY A 138 -3.85 3.95 -24.27
N THR A 139 -5.02 3.38 -23.97
CA THR A 139 -6.02 3.98 -23.09
C THR A 139 -5.48 4.23 -21.68
N SER A 140 -4.65 3.33 -21.15
CA SER A 140 -4.02 3.52 -19.83
C SER A 140 -3.02 4.67 -19.84
N PHE A 141 -2.21 4.81 -20.90
CA PHE A 141 -1.30 5.95 -21.04
C PHE A 141 -2.05 7.26 -21.25
N GLU A 142 -3.15 7.27 -22.00
CA GLU A 142 -4.02 8.45 -22.13
C GLU A 142 -4.58 8.88 -20.77
N LEU A 143 -5.05 7.94 -19.96
CA LEU A 143 -5.50 8.22 -18.59
C LEU A 143 -4.37 8.81 -17.75
N ILE A 144 -3.20 8.17 -17.73
CA ILE A 144 -2.05 8.64 -16.94
C ILE A 144 -1.66 10.06 -17.36
N ASN A 145 -1.45 10.28 -18.66
CA ASN A 145 -0.86 11.50 -19.18
C ASN A 145 -1.83 12.68 -19.20
N ASN A 146 -3.10 12.44 -19.55
CA ASN A 146 -4.07 13.51 -19.79
C ASN A 146 -5.04 13.73 -18.63
N VAL A 147 -5.19 12.75 -17.74
CA VAL A 147 -6.18 12.79 -16.64
C VAL A 147 -5.49 12.79 -15.29
N ILE A 148 -4.65 11.79 -15.00
CA ILE A 148 -4.07 11.64 -13.66
C ILE A 148 -3.00 12.70 -13.42
N ILE A 149 -1.89 12.67 -14.16
CA ILE A 149 -0.73 13.54 -13.91
C ILE A 149 -1.08 15.03 -13.86
N PRO A 150 -1.92 15.58 -14.77
CA PRO A 150 -2.33 16.98 -14.71
C PRO A 150 -3.11 17.33 -13.44
N ASN A 151 -3.87 16.39 -12.88
CA ASN A 151 -4.73 16.60 -11.71
C ASN A 151 -4.10 16.04 -10.42
N LEU A 152 -2.83 15.62 -10.46
CA LEU A 152 -2.08 15.18 -9.27
C LEU A 152 -1.71 16.32 -8.30
N GLY A 153 -2.04 17.58 -8.56
CA GLY A 153 -1.55 18.68 -7.72
C GLY A 153 -0.01 18.74 -7.71
N ASP A 154 0.58 19.37 -6.71
CA ASP A 154 2.02 19.66 -6.70
C ASP A 154 2.88 18.43 -6.38
N ASP A 155 2.40 17.58 -5.46
CA ASP A 155 3.09 16.36 -5.08
C ASP A 155 2.81 15.23 -6.08
N LYS A 156 3.73 15.05 -7.03
CA LYS A 156 3.67 13.97 -8.03
C LYS A 156 4.10 12.62 -7.48
N SER A 157 4.72 12.58 -6.29
CA SER A 157 5.17 11.33 -5.66
C SER A 157 4.03 10.46 -5.14
N ARG A 158 2.79 10.94 -5.21
CA ARG A 158 1.58 10.16 -4.89
C ARG A 158 1.11 9.24 -6.02
N LEU A 159 1.78 9.23 -7.18
CA LEU A 159 1.46 8.34 -8.30
C LEU A 159 2.34 7.10 -8.26
N LEU A 160 1.71 5.94 -8.08
CA LEU A 160 2.35 4.64 -8.25
C LEU A 160 1.79 3.92 -9.47
N ILE A 161 2.69 3.42 -10.32
CA ILE A 161 2.31 2.61 -11.48
C ILE A 161 2.76 1.19 -11.24
N ALA A 162 1.83 0.24 -11.33
CA ALA A 162 2.09 -1.17 -11.09
C ALA A 162 1.57 -2.01 -12.25
N ILE A 163 2.46 -2.80 -12.85
CA ILE A 163 2.19 -3.69 -13.97
C ILE A 163 1.83 -5.07 -13.40
N ASN A 164 0.54 -5.37 -13.36
CA ASN A 164 0.03 -6.65 -12.88
C ASN A 164 0.15 -7.74 -13.97
N GLN A 165 -0.21 -8.98 -13.65
CA GLN A 165 -0.21 -10.12 -14.57
C GLN A 165 1.19 -10.41 -15.14
N ALA A 166 2.22 -10.24 -14.32
CA ALA A 166 3.60 -10.59 -14.69
C ALA A 166 3.75 -12.08 -15.07
N ASP A 167 2.95 -12.93 -14.44
CA ASP A 167 2.82 -14.36 -14.71
C ASP A 167 2.23 -14.68 -16.10
N MET A 168 1.32 -13.83 -16.59
CA MET A 168 0.68 -14.01 -17.90
C MET A 168 1.37 -13.24 -19.03
N ALA A 169 2.39 -12.43 -18.71
CA ALA A 169 3.25 -11.82 -19.70
C ALA A 169 3.89 -12.90 -20.60
N MET A 170 4.20 -12.53 -21.84
CA MET A 170 4.62 -13.49 -22.88
C MET A 170 3.66 -14.69 -23.08
N LYS A 171 2.37 -14.53 -22.74
CA LYS A 171 1.34 -15.59 -22.76
C LYS A 171 1.63 -16.74 -21.79
N GLY A 172 2.15 -16.42 -20.60
CA GLY A 172 2.50 -17.41 -19.58
C GLY A 172 3.78 -18.20 -19.87
N LYS A 173 4.48 -17.89 -20.97
CA LYS A 173 5.74 -18.57 -21.29
C LYS A 173 6.83 -18.10 -20.35
N TYR A 174 7.66 -19.05 -19.92
CA TYR A 174 8.80 -18.80 -19.03
C TYR A 174 8.36 -18.34 -17.63
N TRP A 175 7.13 -18.65 -17.22
CA TRP A 175 6.70 -18.60 -15.84
C TRP A 175 6.87 -19.98 -15.21
N ASN A 176 7.59 -20.07 -14.09
CA ASN A 176 7.71 -21.31 -13.35
C ASN A 176 6.58 -21.39 -12.32
N SER A 177 5.54 -22.16 -12.64
CA SER A 177 4.37 -22.35 -11.76
C SER A 177 4.67 -23.09 -10.45
N GLU A 178 5.69 -23.97 -10.42
CA GLU A 178 6.06 -24.69 -9.20
C GLU A 178 6.74 -23.75 -8.20
N GLU A 179 7.64 -22.89 -8.69
CA GLU A 179 8.39 -21.95 -7.85
C GLU A 179 7.67 -20.60 -7.66
N ASN A 180 6.66 -20.32 -8.48
CA ASN A 180 5.93 -19.05 -8.56
C ASN A 180 6.85 -17.85 -8.86
N LEU A 181 7.72 -18.02 -9.87
CA LEU A 181 8.76 -17.06 -10.26
C LEU A 181 8.88 -16.96 -11.79
N PRO A 182 9.25 -15.78 -12.33
CA PRO A 182 9.63 -15.68 -13.74
C PRO A 182 11.00 -16.33 -13.96
N GLU A 183 11.15 -17.08 -15.05
CA GLU A 183 12.46 -17.50 -15.55
C GLU A 183 13.22 -16.30 -16.15
N PRO A 184 14.56 -16.38 -16.33
CA PRO A 184 15.38 -15.22 -16.73
C PRO A 184 14.87 -14.48 -17.97
N LYS A 185 14.34 -15.20 -18.96
CA LYS A 185 13.81 -14.59 -20.19
C LYS A 185 12.53 -13.78 -19.96
N LEU A 186 11.64 -14.23 -19.08
CA LEU A 186 10.46 -13.46 -18.70
C LEU A 186 10.83 -12.29 -17.81
N GLN A 187 11.80 -12.46 -16.92
CA GLN A 187 12.33 -11.38 -16.09
C GLN A 187 12.90 -10.25 -16.96
N GLU A 188 13.79 -10.54 -17.91
CA GLU A 188 14.32 -9.54 -18.86
C GLU A 188 13.20 -8.80 -19.61
N PHE A 189 12.16 -9.52 -20.04
CA PHE A 189 11.00 -8.93 -20.70
C PHE A 189 10.22 -7.97 -19.78
N LEU A 190 10.01 -8.36 -18.52
CA LEU A 190 9.29 -7.55 -17.52
C LEU A 190 10.10 -6.29 -17.15
N ASP A 191 11.41 -6.43 -16.97
CA ASP A 191 12.33 -5.32 -16.71
C ASP A 191 12.33 -4.31 -17.86
N GLU A 192 12.41 -4.79 -19.11
CA GLU A 192 12.30 -3.92 -20.29
C GLU A 192 10.93 -3.25 -20.37
N LYS A 193 9.84 -3.95 -19.99
CA LYS A 193 8.49 -3.37 -19.94
C LYS A 193 8.37 -2.25 -18.90
N VAL A 194 9.02 -2.38 -17.74
CA VAL A 194 9.13 -1.30 -16.74
C VAL A 194 9.87 -0.10 -17.32
N ILE A 195 11.07 -0.31 -17.89
CA ILE A 195 11.90 0.77 -18.48
C ILE A 195 11.14 1.49 -19.60
N SER A 196 10.47 0.73 -20.47
CA SER A 196 9.66 1.27 -21.56
C SER A 196 8.48 2.10 -21.05
N THR A 197 7.80 1.64 -20.00
CA THR A 197 6.68 2.36 -19.37
C THR A 197 7.15 3.68 -18.77
N GLN A 198 8.24 3.66 -17.99
CA GLN A 198 8.85 4.86 -17.41
C GLN A 198 9.23 5.87 -18.49
N ARG A 199 9.95 5.42 -19.52
CA ARG A 199 10.41 6.27 -20.62
C ARG A 199 9.25 6.97 -21.32
N ARG A 200 8.20 6.22 -21.68
CA ARG A 200 7.03 6.77 -22.40
C ARG A 200 6.31 7.85 -21.59
N ILE A 201 6.16 7.66 -20.28
CA ILE A 201 5.51 8.64 -19.41
C ILE A 201 6.39 9.88 -19.25
N LYS A 202 7.70 9.68 -19.07
CA LYS A 202 8.68 10.77 -18.99
C LYS A 202 8.70 11.62 -20.26
N GLU A 203 8.71 10.98 -21.44
CA GLU A 203 8.67 11.66 -22.74
C GLU A 203 7.36 12.43 -22.95
N ALA A 204 6.23 11.88 -22.53
CA ALA A 204 4.93 12.52 -22.73
C ALA A 204 4.61 13.64 -21.74
N THR A 205 5.10 13.54 -20.49
CA THR A 205 4.65 14.40 -19.39
C THR A 205 5.78 15.16 -18.68
N GLY A 206 7.03 14.78 -18.92
CA GLY A 206 8.19 15.30 -18.18
C GLY A 206 8.31 14.75 -16.76
N ILE A 207 7.34 13.96 -16.26
CA ILE A 207 7.38 13.37 -14.92
C ILE A 207 8.16 12.08 -14.94
N ASP A 208 9.09 11.93 -14.00
CA ASP A 208 9.76 10.65 -13.77
C ASP A 208 8.94 9.82 -12.80
N VAL A 209 8.76 8.56 -13.12
CA VAL A 209 7.95 7.59 -12.36
C VAL A 209 8.77 6.32 -12.17
N GLU A 210 8.44 5.53 -11.17
CA GLU A 210 9.10 4.26 -10.89
C GLU A 210 8.08 3.11 -11.00
N PRO A 211 7.79 2.61 -12.22
CA PRO A 211 6.88 1.50 -12.38
C PRO A 211 7.48 0.22 -11.79
N ILE A 212 6.63 -0.63 -11.22
CA ILE A 212 6.98 -1.97 -10.78
C ILE A 212 6.12 -3.01 -11.47
N TYR A 213 6.50 -4.29 -11.42
CA TYR A 213 5.64 -5.39 -11.86
C TYR A 213 5.39 -6.41 -10.75
N TYR A 214 4.22 -7.05 -10.81
CA TYR A 214 3.77 -8.05 -9.84
C TYR A 214 2.72 -8.98 -10.46
N SER A 215 2.35 -10.03 -9.75
CA SER A 215 1.14 -10.80 -10.00
C SER A 215 0.31 -10.83 -8.72
N ALA A 216 -0.95 -10.44 -8.81
CA ALA A 216 -1.89 -10.50 -7.70
C ALA A 216 -2.31 -11.94 -7.33
N GLY A 217 -1.98 -12.93 -8.15
CA GLY A 217 -2.50 -14.29 -8.01
C GLY A 217 -3.98 -14.39 -8.38
N TYR A 218 -4.50 -15.61 -8.36
CA TYR A 218 -5.91 -15.91 -8.59
C TYR A 218 -6.32 -17.19 -7.87
N LYS A 219 -7.62 -17.36 -7.70
CA LYS A 219 -8.23 -18.60 -7.23
C LYS A 219 -9.45 -18.88 -8.10
N ASP A 220 -9.43 -19.99 -8.82
CA ASP A 220 -10.51 -20.46 -9.68
C ASP A 220 -10.80 -21.95 -9.40
N GLY A 221 -11.84 -22.21 -8.63
CA GLY A 221 -12.13 -23.56 -8.13
C GLY A 221 -10.99 -24.11 -7.26
N ASP A 222 -10.40 -25.21 -7.71
CA ASP A 222 -9.27 -25.87 -7.05
C ASP A 222 -7.90 -25.32 -7.50
N ASP A 223 -7.86 -24.52 -8.58
CA ASP A 223 -6.64 -23.90 -9.07
C ASP A 223 -6.37 -22.60 -8.31
N GLU A 224 -5.22 -22.50 -7.67
CA GLU A 224 -4.79 -21.32 -6.92
C GLU A 224 -3.35 -20.98 -7.29
N GLN A 225 -3.12 -19.73 -7.70
CA GLN A 225 -1.79 -19.18 -7.88
C GLN A 225 -1.55 -18.11 -6.83
N GLN A 226 -0.48 -18.30 -6.05
CA GLN A 226 -0.06 -17.33 -5.05
C GLN A 226 0.47 -16.04 -5.71
N PRO A 227 0.39 -14.89 -5.03
CA PRO A 227 0.97 -13.66 -5.54
C PRO A 227 2.48 -13.73 -5.72
N TYR A 228 3.00 -12.89 -6.61
CA TYR A 228 4.43 -12.63 -6.77
C TYR A 228 4.69 -11.13 -6.76
N ASN A 229 5.76 -10.69 -6.08
CA ASN A 229 6.10 -9.27 -5.89
C ASN A 229 5.04 -8.46 -5.12
N LEU A 230 4.16 -9.11 -4.34
CA LEU A 230 3.17 -8.39 -3.53
C LEU A 230 3.83 -7.56 -2.41
N SER A 231 4.90 -8.09 -1.79
CA SER A 231 5.73 -7.36 -0.82
C SER A 231 6.40 -6.14 -1.46
N LYS A 232 6.85 -6.24 -2.72
CA LYS A 232 7.36 -5.10 -3.50
C LYS A 232 6.26 -4.06 -3.70
N LEU A 233 5.06 -4.48 -4.12
CA LEU A 233 3.92 -3.57 -4.30
C LEU A 233 3.57 -2.82 -3.01
N LEU A 234 3.45 -3.51 -1.88
CA LEU A 234 3.16 -2.86 -0.60
C LEU A 234 4.28 -1.91 -0.18
N THR A 235 5.55 -2.29 -0.38
CA THR A 235 6.69 -1.40 -0.11
C THR A 235 6.57 -0.09 -0.88
N PHE A 236 6.25 -0.17 -2.18
CA PHE A 236 6.09 1.01 -3.02
C PHE A 236 4.86 1.84 -2.63
N ILE A 237 3.74 1.21 -2.27
CA ILE A 237 2.56 1.90 -1.71
C ILE A 237 2.97 2.72 -0.48
N LEU A 238 3.77 2.15 0.43
CA LEU A 238 4.24 2.86 1.62
C LEU A 238 5.23 3.98 1.28
N ARG A 239 6.14 3.79 0.33
CA ARG A 239 7.06 4.84 -0.15
C ARG A 239 6.31 6.05 -0.69
N HIS A 240 5.20 5.83 -1.41
CA HIS A 240 4.34 6.85 -2.00
C HIS A 240 3.25 7.37 -1.04
N THR A 241 3.21 6.88 0.20
CA THR A 241 2.32 7.38 1.25
C THR A 241 3.09 8.24 2.26
N LYS A 242 2.49 9.35 2.70
CA LYS A 242 3.04 10.22 3.75
C LYS A 242 3.37 9.42 5.02
N LYS A 243 4.53 9.70 5.61
CA LYS A 243 5.13 8.88 6.67
C LYS A 243 4.22 8.73 7.88
N GLU A 244 3.54 9.79 8.30
CA GLU A 244 2.60 9.84 9.41
C GLU A 244 1.37 8.94 9.24
N LYS A 245 1.05 8.52 8.00
CA LYS A 245 -0.09 7.65 7.70
C LYS A 245 0.28 6.17 7.49
N ARG A 246 1.57 5.81 7.37
CA ARG A 246 1.96 4.43 6.98
C ARG A 246 1.61 3.37 8.01
N ALA A 247 1.66 3.68 9.30
CA ALA A 247 1.37 2.74 10.37
C ALA A 247 -0.05 2.16 10.31
N VAL A 248 -1.02 2.89 9.77
CA VAL A 248 -2.42 2.46 9.80
C VAL A 248 -2.71 1.30 8.84
N PHE A 249 -1.87 1.10 7.81
CA PHE A 249 -1.96 -0.06 6.92
C PHE A 249 -1.82 -1.38 7.67
N MET A 250 -1.13 -1.41 8.82
CA MET A 250 -0.93 -2.62 9.61
C MET A 250 -2.24 -3.32 9.99
N GLN A 251 -3.37 -2.62 10.07
CA GLN A 251 -4.66 -3.23 10.39
C GLN A 251 -5.27 -3.97 9.21
N ASP A 252 -5.13 -3.40 8.03
CA ASP A 252 -5.88 -3.78 6.85
C ASP A 252 -5.15 -4.74 5.92
N ILE A 253 -3.81 -4.84 6.02
CA ILE A 253 -3.04 -5.77 5.18
C ILE A 253 -3.46 -7.23 5.38
N ASN A 254 -3.36 -8.01 4.31
CA ASN A 254 -3.61 -9.43 4.30
C ASN A 254 -2.68 -10.15 5.31
N LYS A 255 -3.27 -11.03 6.11
CA LYS A 255 -2.61 -11.70 7.24
C LYS A 255 -2.11 -13.10 6.89
N LYS A 256 -2.35 -13.58 5.67
CA LYS A 256 -1.83 -14.86 5.21
C LYS A 256 -0.36 -14.70 4.79
N ASP A 257 0.53 -15.47 5.40
CA ASP A 257 1.98 -15.37 5.16
C ASP A 257 2.35 -15.67 3.70
N GLU A 258 1.70 -16.67 3.10
CA GLU A 258 1.86 -17.09 1.69
C GLU A 258 1.74 -15.95 0.67
N MET A 259 0.99 -14.90 0.99
CA MET A 259 0.78 -13.74 0.11
C MET A 259 2.05 -12.91 -0.08
N TRP A 260 3.02 -13.05 0.83
CA TRP A 260 4.18 -12.15 0.94
C TRP A 260 5.53 -12.82 0.66
N GLU A 261 5.54 -14.13 0.39
CA GLU A 261 6.75 -14.96 0.34
C GLU A 261 7.60 -14.73 -0.92
N LYS A 262 6.93 -14.63 -2.08
CA LYS A 262 7.56 -14.66 -3.41
C LYS A 262 7.72 -13.24 -3.96
N ASP A 263 8.97 -12.85 -4.22
CA ASP A 263 9.35 -11.57 -4.81
C ASP A 263 10.67 -11.72 -5.59
N ASP A 264 11.09 -10.67 -6.26
CA ASP A 264 12.31 -10.60 -7.09
C ASP A 264 13.63 -10.56 -6.31
N LYS A 265 13.58 -10.50 -4.97
CA LYS A 265 14.74 -10.46 -4.08
C LYS A 265 15.75 -9.33 -4.38
N LEU A 266 15.34 -8.27 -5.09
CA LEU A 266 16.19 -7.10 -5.32
C LEU A 266 16.41 -6.30 -4.04
N GLU A 267 15.42 -6.29 -3.16
CA GLU A 267 15.46 -5.68 -1.82
C GLU A 267 14.83 -6.62 -0.79
N ASP A 268 15.12 -6.37 0.49
CA ASP A 268 14.40 -7.03 1.60
C ASP A 268 13.10 -6.26 1.90
N TYR A 269 12.11 -6.42 1.02
CA TYR A 269 10.84 -5.69 1.07
C TYR A 269 10.09 -5.91 2.39
N GLN A 270 10.10 -7.14 2.92
CA GLN A 270 9.40 -7.46 4.16
C GLN A 270 10.01 -6.69 5.35
N LYS A 271 11.35 -6.62 5.42
CA LYS A 271 12.06 -5.82 6.42
C LYS A 271 11.80 -4.33 6.23
N GLU A 272 11.74 -3.85 5.00
CA GLU A 272 11.42 -2.44 4.74
C GLU A 272 10.00 -2.09 5.18
N ILE A 273 9.01 -2.93 4.89
CA ILE A 273 7.61 -2.76 5.34
C ILE A 273 7.57 -2.64 6.86
N LYS A 274 8.20 -3.59 7.58
CA LYS A 274 8.29 -3.58 9.06
C LYS A 274 8.95 -2.28 9.56
N LYS A 275 10.05 -1.86 8.94
CA LYS A 275 10.75 -0.61 9.27
C LYS A 275 9.85 0.61 9.03
N SER A 276 9.17 0.67 7.90
CA SER A 276 8.29 1.78 7.50
C SER A 276 7.13 1.96 8.46
N PHE A 277 6.48 0.86 8.87
CA PHE A 277 5.44 0.88 9.89
C PHE A 277 5.96 1.34 11.24
N MET A 278 7.12 0.83 11.66
CA MET A 278 7.70 1.18 12.93
C MET A 278 8.12 2.66 12.98
N GLU A 279 8.76 3.18 11.93
CA GLU A 279 9.12 4.60 11.83
C GLU A 279 7.90 5.51 11.88
N SER A 280 6.85 5.16 11.15
CA SER A 280 5.57 5.88 11.18
C SER A 280 4.93 5.86 12.57
N LEU A 281 4.90 4.69 13.21
CA LEU A 281 4.30 4.54 14.53
C LEU A 281 5.09 5.32 15.59
N VAL A 282 6.43 5.25 15.57
CA VAL A 282 7.29 6.00 16.50
C VAL A 282 7.07 7.50 16.31
N GLU A 283 7.12 7.99 15.09
CA GLU A 283 6.95 9.42 14.80
C GLU A 283 5.58 9.93 15.24
N SER A 284 4.51 9.22 14.87
CA SER A 284 3.15 9.61 15.22
C SER A 284 2.87 9.50 16.72
N ALA A 285 3.32 8.41 17.37
CA ALA A 285 3.04 8.17 18.78
C ALA A 285 3.87 9.04 19.74
N SER A 286 5.14 9.31 19.41
CA SER A 286 6.05 10.06 20.29
C SER A 286 5.93 11.59 20.17
N LYS A 287 5.14 12.10 19.21
CA LYS A 287 4.99 13.55 18.99
C LYS A 287 4.55 14.28 20.27
N GLY A 288 5.43 15.15 20.78
CA GLY A 288 5.19 15.94 21.99
C GLY A 288 5.52 15.24 23.32
N ALA A 289 5.98 13.99 23.29
CA ALA A 289 6.59 13.34 24.45
C ALA A 289 8.02 13.89 24.68
N ALA A 290 8.53 13.81 25.91
CA ALA A 290 9.87 14.33 26.18
C ALA A 290 10.98 13.52 25.50
N GLN A 291 12.01 14.22 25.04
CA GLN A 291 13.22 13.63 24.49
C GLN A 291 13.90 12.73 25.55
N GLY A 292 13.96 11.42 25.29
CA GLY A 292 14.51 10.41 26.21
C GLY A 292 13.51 9.40 26.78
N ALA A 293 12.20 9.55 26.53
CA ALA A 293 11.23 8.51 26.83
C ALA A 293 11.49 7.27 25.93
N ASN A 294 11.62 6.07 26.50
CA ASN A 294 11.95 4.82 25.78
C ASN A 294 10.79 4.26 24.91
N ILE A 295 10.08 5.14 24.21
CA ILE A 295 8.90 4.81 23.39
C ILE A 295 9.32 3.93 22.20
N GLY A 296 10.47 4.22 21.58
CA GLY A 296 11.00 3.42 20.47
C GLY A 296 11.32 1.98 20.84
N GLY A 297 11.81 1.72 22.06
CA GLY A 297 12.03 0.37 22.57
C GLY A 297 10.72 -0.40 22.78
N ALA A 298 9.72 0.25 23.40
CA ALA A 298 8.39 -0.34 23.57
C ALA A 298 7.75 -0.71 22.23
N ILE A 299 7.82 0.18 21.24
CA ILE A 299 7.35 -0.09 19.87
C ILE A 299 8.13 -1.22 19.22
N GLY A 300 9.47 -1.14 19.22
CA GLY A 300 10.32 -2.11 18.55
C GLY A 300 10.08 -3.54 19.03
N SER A 301 9.79 -3.73 20.32
CA SER A 301 9.46 -5.03 20.88
C SER A 301 8.20 -5.69 20.29
N LEU A 302 7.29 -4.95 19.64
CA LEU A 302 6.14 -5.51 18.89
C LEU A 302 6.62 -6.26 17.64
N PHE A 303 7.72 -5.84 17.04
CA PHE A 303 8.24 -6.38 15.78
C PHE A 303 9.34 -7.43 16.02
N GLY A 304 9.35 -8.04 17.21
CA GLY A 304 10.34 -9.03 17.62
C GLY A 304 11.74 -8.45 17.85
N LYS A 305 12.74 -9.33 17.97
CA LYS A 305 14.13 -8.94 18.32
C LYS A 305 14.77 -7.98 17.31
N THR A 306 14.53 -8.20 16.01
CA THR A 306 15.03 -7.31 14.94
C THR A 306 14.34 -5.95 15.00
N GLY A 307 13.03 -5.95 15.28
CA GLY A 307 12.24 -4.75 15.51
C GLY A 307 12.72 -3.94 16.70
N GLU A 308 13.09 -4.59 17.80
CA GLU A 308 13.60 -3.93 19.01
C GLU A 308 14.91 -3.17 18.73
N ALA A 309 15.84 -3.77 17.99
CA ALA A 309 17.08 -3.11 17.59
C ALA A 309 16.84 -1.90 16.67
N LEU A 310 15.92 -2.05 15.70
CA LEU A 310 15.53 -0.95 14.82
C LEU A 310 14.80 0.16 15.60
N GLY A 311 13.89 -0.19 16.51
CA GLY A 311 13.07 0.76 17.28
C GLY A 311 13.89 1.63 18.21
N ARG A 312 14.96 1.09 18.81
CA ARG A 312 15.96 1.87 19.56
C ARG A 312 16.69 2.88 18.69
N THR A 313 17.04 2.49 17.47
CA THR A 313 17.75 3.35 16.50
C THR A 313 16.85 4.50 16.04
N VAL A 314 15.60 4.20 15.70
CA VAL A 314 14.61 5.19 15.25
C VAL A 314 14.17 6.11 16.38
N GLY A 315 14.00 5.58 17.60
CA GLY A 315 13.55 6.35 18.78
C GLY A 315 14.66 7.10 19.53
N GLY A 316 15.93 6.94 19.14
CA GLY A 316 17.06 7.65 19.76
C GLY A 316 17.41 7.22 21.19
N VAL A 317 16.98 6.03 21.63
CA VAL A 317 17.20 5.55 23.02
C VAL A 317 18.11 4.32 23.05
N VAL A 318 19.21 4.42 23.80
CA VAL A 318 20.16 3.33 24.07
C VAL A 318 19.92 2.79 25.48
N GLY A 319 19.27 1.62 25.62
CA GLY A 319 19.21 0.87 26.89
C GLY A 319 18.10 -0.18 27.04
N GLY A 320 18.45 -1.36 27.57
CA GLY A 320 17.56 -2.39 28.18
C GLY A 320 16.86 -3.38 27.25
N ILE A 321 17.25 -4.67 27.28
CA ILE A 321 16.67 -5.79 26.52
C ILE A 321 15.25 -6.11 27.03
N VAL A 322 14.25 -6.04 26.15
CA VAL A 322 12.87 -6.47 26.41
C VAL A 322 12.65 -7.84 25.75
N GLY A 323 12.08 -8.79 26.50
CA GLY A 323 11.85 -10.16 26.03
C GLY A 323 11.01 -10.23 24.75
N GLY A 324 11.40 -11.13 23.83
CA GLY A 324 10.78 -11.27 22.52
C GLY A 324 9.36 -11.86 22.58
N ILE A 325 8.46 -11.29 21.77
CA ILE A 325 7.09 -11.76 21.53
C ILE A 325 6.98 -12.31 20.10
N SER A 326 6.01 -13.21 19.87
CA SER A 326 5.61 -13.68 18.54
C SER A 326 5.38 -12.51 17.58
N SER A 327 6.02 -12.56 16.42
CA SER A 327 5.96 -11.50 15.40
C SER A 327 4.52 -11.25 14.93
N PHE A 328 4.12 -9.97 14.85
CA PHE A 328 2.85 -9.56 14.24
C PHE A 328 2.75 -9.90 12.74
N PHE A 329 3.90 -10.08 12.11
CA PHE A 329 4.04 -10.48 10.72
C PHE A 329 4.55 -11.93 10.78
N GLY A 330 3.70 -12.91 10.48
CA GLY A 330 4.08 -14.33 10.42
C GLY A 330 5.08 -14.64 9.30
N TRP A 331 5.38 -13.63 8.49
CA TRP A 331 6.38 -13.53 7.43
C TRP A 331 7.42 -12.47 7.84
#